data_AF-A0A2G9YBA1-F1
#
_entry.id   AF-A0A2G9YBA1-F1
#
_cell.length_a   1.000
_cell.length_b   1.000
_cell.length_c   1.000
_cell.angle_alpha   90.00
_cell.angle_beta   90.00
_cell.angle_gamma   90.00
#
_symmetry.space_group_name_H-M   'P 1'
#
loop_
_entity.id
_entity.type
_entity.pdbx_description
1 polymer ?
#
loop_
_entity_poly.entity_id
_entity_poly.type
_entity_poly.pdbx_seq_one_letter_code
_entity_poly.pdbx_strand_id
1 'polypeptide(L)' 'LQEKAGGILTQLGLNERRDALPKELSAGEQQRVAIGRALINKPGFVFA' A
#
# COMPACT_ATOMS: atom_id res chain seq x y z
N LEU A 1 8.39 -10.60 3.24
CA LEU A 1 7.78 -9.24 3.32
C LEU A 1 7.91 -8.49 2.00
N GLN A 2 9.11 -8.39 1.43
CA GLN A 2 9.37 -7.79 0.10
C GLN A 2 8.43 -8.30 -1.01
N GLU A 3 8.25 -9.62 -1.13
CA GLU A 3 7.36 -10.23 -2.13
C GLU A 3 5.88 -9.86 -1.92
N LYS A 4 5.41 -9.90 -0.66
CA LYS A 4 4.04 -9.49 -0.28
C LYS A 4 3.79 -8.01 -0.56
N ALA A 5 4.79 -7.16 -0.31
CA ALA A 5 4.70 -5.73 -0.59
C ALA A 5 4.61 -5.45 -2.10
N GLY A 6 5.41 -6.13 -2.92
CA GLY A 6 5.36 -6.00 -4.38
C GLY A 6 4.00 -6.41 -4.97
N GLY A 7 3.42 -7.50 -4.49
CA GLY A 7 2.08 -7.93 -4.89
C GLY A 7 1.01 -6.89 -4.55
N ILE A 8 1.05 -6.32 -3.35
CA ILE A 8 0.10 -5.29 -2.92
C ILE A 8 0.28 -3.98 -3.71
N LEU A 9 1.51 -3.55 -3.96
CA LEU A 9 1.77 -2.37 -4.78
C LEU A 9 1.22 -2.54 -6.20
N THR A 10 1.34 -3.73 -6.77
CA THR A 10 0.74 -4.06 -8.08
C THR A 10 -0.79 -3.96 -8.02
N GLN A 11 -1.42 -4.55 -7.01
CA GLN A 11 -2.89 -4.49 -6.82
C GLN A 11 -3.42 -3.06 -6.62
N LEU A 12 -2.63 -2.19 -6.01
CA LEU A 12 -2.98 -0.79 -5.77
C LEU A 12 -2.63 0.15 -6.94
N GLY A 13 -1.97 -0.36 -7.98
CA GLY A 13 -1.48 0.44 -9.11
C GLY A 13 -0.34 1.39 -8.72
N LEU A 14 0.49 1.01 -7.75
CA LEU A 14 1.57 1.82 -7.17
C LEU A 14 2.97 1.23 -7.44
N ASN A 15 3.11 0.33 -8.41
CA ASN A 15 4.38 -0.36 -8.67
C ASN A 15 5.52 0.60 -9.01
N GLU A 16 5.24 1.66 -9.78
CA GLU A 16 6.20 2.71 -10.14
C GLU A 16 6.54 3.65 -8.97
N ARG A 17 5.78 3.57 -7.88
CA ARG A 17 5.94 4.39 -6.67
C ARG A 17 6.61 3.61 -5.53
N ARG A 18 7.25 2.48 -5.82
CA ARG A 18 7.85 1.58 -4.81
C ARG A 18 8.80 2.30 -3.85
N ASP A 19 9.60 3.22 -4.39
CA ASP A 19 10.63 3.94 -3.64
C ASP A 19 10.20 5.37 -3.29
N ALA A 20 8.96 5.75 -3.62
CA ALA A 20 8.42 7.08 -3.33
C ALA A 20 8.23 7.26 -1.81
N LEU A 21 8.73 8.38 -1.30
CA LEU A 21 8.50 8.80 0.07
C LEU A 21 7.07 9.31 0.26
N PRO A 22 6.50 9.28 1.48
CA PRO A 22 5.13 9.72 1.72
C PRO A 22 4.79 11.12 1.17
N LYS A 23 5.75 12.05 1.23
CA LYS A 23 5.62 13.43 0.72
C LYS A 23 5.55 13.53 -0.82
N GLU A 24 5.91 12.47 -1.54
CA GLU A 24 5.96 12.40 -3.00
C GLU A 24 4.71 11.74 -3.59
N LEU A 25 3.84 11.21 -2.73
CA LEU A 25 2.58 10.60 -3.08
C LEU A 25 1.45 11.63 -3.00
N SER A 26 0.55 11.62 -3.99
CA SER A 26 -0.73 12.32 -3.90
C SER A 26 -1.56 11.82 -2.71
N ALA A 27 -2.53 12.62 -2.25
CA ALA A 27 -3.40 12.23 -1.15
C ALA A 27 -4.11 10.88 -1.40
N GLY A 28 -4.57 10.64 -2.63
CA GLY A 28 -5.20 9.37 -3.02
C GLY A 28 -4.23 8.19 -3.04
N GLU A 29 -2.98 8.39 -3.47
CA GLU A 29 -1.93 7.37 -3.38
C GLU A 29 -1.58 7.06 -1.92
N GLN A 30 -1.45 8.07 -1.05
CA GLN A 30 -1.21 7.89 0.38
C GLN A 30 -2.33 7.09 1.04
N GLN A 31 -3.59 7.39 0.71
CA GLN A 31 -4.75 6.64 1.23
C GLN A 31 -4.71 5.17 0.79
N ARG A 32 -4.41 4.89 -0.48
CA ARG A 32 -4.24 3.51 -0.98
C ARG A 32 -3.10 2.78 -0.28
N VAL A 33 -1.95 3.44 -0.06
CA VAL A 33 -0.83 2.88 0.72
C VAL A 33 -1.25 2.57 2.15
N ALA A 34 -2.01 3.47 2.81
CA ALA A 34 -2.49 3.25 4.16
C ALA A 34 -3.42 2.03 4.26
N ILE A 35 -4.32 1.86 3.29
CA ILE A 35 -5.18 0.67 3.17
C ILE A 35 -4.33 -0.59 2.95
N GLY A 36 -3.41 -0.57 1.97
CA GLY A 36 -2.50 -1.69 1.71
C GLY A 36 -1.67 -2.11 2.92
N ARG A 37 -1.17 -1.14 3.68
CA ARG A 37 -0.44 -1.35 4.94
C ARG A 37 -1.31 -2.02 6.01
N ALA A 38 -2.59 -1.67 6.11
CA ALA A 38 -3.50 -2.32 7.04
C ALA A 38 -3.78 -3.78 6.64
N LEU A 39 -3.82 -4.07 5.34
CA LEU A 39 -4.19 -5.38 4.81
C LEU A 39 -3.03 -6.37 4.66
N ILE A 40 -1.77 -5.90 4.55
CA ILE A 40 -0.61 -6.75 4.21
C ILE A 40 -0.37 -7.94 5.15
N ASN A 41 -0.75 -7.79 6.41
CA ASN A 41 -0.61 -8.83 7.42
C ASN A 41 -1.81 -9.78 7.51
N LYS A 42 -2.77 -9.66 6.57
CA LYS A 42 -4.01 -10.45 6.54
C LYS A 42 -4.75 -10.43 7.88
N PRO A 43 -5.15 -9.24 8.37
CA PRO A 43 -5.86 -9.14 9.64
C PRO A 43 -7.19 -9.90 9.57
N GLY A 44 -7.64 -10.46 10.71
CA GLY A 44 -8.92 -11.16 10.80
C GLY A 44 -10.14 -10.21 10.76
N PHE A 45 -9.94 -8.93 11.03
CA PHE A 45 -10.96 -7.88 11.00
C PHE A 45 -10.31 -6.53 10.69
N VAL A 46 -11.04 -5.65 10.00
CA VAL A 46 -10.63 -4.28 9.67
C VAL A 46 -11.78 -3.35 10.02
N PHE A 47 -11.48 -2.23 10.67
CA PHE A 47 -12.47 -1.18 10.97
C PHE A 47 -12.54 -0.19 9.81
N ALA A 48 -13.76 0.24 9.47
CA ALA A 48 -14.06 1.18 8.38
C ALA A 48 -14.97 2.31 8.89
#